data_AF-A0A0N1L4D9-F1
#
_entry.id   AF-A0A0N1L4D9-F1
#
_cell.length_a   1.000
_cell.length_b   1.000
_cell.length_c   1.000
_cell.angle_alpha   90.00
_cell.angle_beta   90.00
_cell.angle_gamma   90.00
#
_symmetry.space_group_name_H-M   'P 1'
#
loop_
_entity.id
_entity.type
_entity.pdbx_description
1 polymer ?
#
loop_
_entity_poly.entity_id
_entity_poly.type
_entity_poly.pdbx_seq_one_letter_code
_entity_poly.pdbx_strand_id
1 'polypeptide(L)'
;MLAILSILFKLVGVVFLCIAAYGVIKLADPFQRMHAATKAGTLGAGLVIIGSVIAHGALDATVMGILTVVFLLLTVPVAGHLLGRAAYVSGAQLTLSGDDALDGVLTRADQSLGKRSGWDPVTPITLTVDERARSPVPKPAPRNDMPVLPALEAVRFAVIDGQVAHVAERACAIAKQTGASLSAFTIIDTHAIHAAADQARVRRLIRERASDAISDLKSVTAATDVASILHYDEGDPEAILRCETQPGQTVLVLPCQGWFHHQVEARMDRTTWDPDGLLRLPSCHSGPVLFVGKTPLPDTARTLVVRDCGEDHLAPLVEWALLNGIWQVTQIVHVADKQLKDTGFAEIADRFGCSYTRHAAPDSVCAIPAGIVGVRAVVLGRTPRPLRTNWFGAPWLDRIAPDMAGDVLIMER
;
A
#
# COMPACT_ATOMS: atom_id res chain seq x y z
N MET A 1 43.73 -30.35 -14.05
CA MET A 1 43.70 -30.37 -12.57
C MET A 1 43.01 -29.14 -11.99
N LEU A 2 43.46 -27.91 -12.29
CA LEU A 2 42.84 -26.66 -11.79
C LEU A 2 41.36 -26.50 -12.17
N ALA A 3 40.97 -26.88 -13.40
CA ALA A 3 39.56 -26.82 -13.82
C ALA A 3 38.64 -27.70 -12.96
N ILE A 4 39.07 -28.93 -12.63
CA ILE A 4 38.32 -29.86 -11.79
C ILE A 4 38.16 -29.28 -10.37
N LEU A 5 39.24 -28.71 -9.83
CA LEU A 5 39.23 -28.06 -8.52
C LEU A 5 38.27 -26.86 -8.49
N SER A 6 38.31 -26.00 -9.51
CA SER A 6 37.38 -24.87 -9.66
C SER A 6 35.92 -25.34 -9.69
N ILE A 7 35.61 -26.36 -10.49
CA ILE A 7 34.25 -26.90 -10.63
C ILE A 7 33.78 -27.47 -9.28
N LEU A 8 34.64 -28.20 -8.58
CA LEU A 8 34.32 -28.77 -7.27
C LEU A 8 33.94 -27.67 -6.26
N PHE A 9 34.76 -26.62 -6.14
CA PHE A 9 34.49 -25.50 -5.24
C PHE A 9 33.17 -24.79 -5.58
N LYS A 10 32.92 -24.52 -6.87
CA LYS A 10 31.65 -23.90 -7.32
C LYS A 10 30.45 -24.78 -7.01
N LEU A 11 30.54 -26.09 -7.25
CA LEU A 11 29.45 -27.02 -7.04
C LEU A 11 29.10 -27.13 -5.55
N VAL A 12 30.10 -27.26 -4.69
CA VAL A 12 29.88 -27.27 -3.22
C VAL A 12 29.28 -25.94 -2.76
N GLY A 13 29.76 -24.81 -3.27
CA GLY A 13 29.17 -23.50 -2.97
C GLY A 13 27.70 -23.38 -3.38
N VAL A 14 27.34 -23.85 -4.58
CA VAL A 14 25.95 -23.89 -5.05
C VAL A 14 25.08 -24.77 -4.15
N VAL A 15 25.59 -25.92 -3.69
CA VAL A 15 24.86 -26.77 -2.73
C VAL A 15 24.58 -26.02 -1.43
N PHE A 16 25.54 -25.28 -0.89
CA PHE A 16 25.31 -24.44 0.30
C PHE A 16 24.33 -23.30 0.07
N LEU A 17 24.32 -22.69 -1.11
CA LEU A 17 23.31 -21.69 -1.48
C LEU A 17 21.90 -22.29 -1.49
N CYS A 18 21.73 -23.48 -2.07
CA CYS A 18 20.45 -24.19 -2.07
C CYS A 18 19.99 -24.56 -0.64
N ILE A 19 20.90 -25.07 0.20
CA ILE A 19 20.61 -25.39 1.61
C ILE A 19 20.20 -24.14 2.37
N ALA A 20 20.90 -23.02 2.17
CA ALA A 20 20.60 -21.76 2.83
C ALA A 20 19.22 -21.22 2.40
N ALA A 21 18.93 -21.20 1.10
CA ALA A 21 17.63 -20.79 0.58
C ALA A 21 16.49 -21.65 1.14
N TYR A 22 16.67 -22.97 1.14
CA TYR A 22 15.71 -23.91 1.72
C TYR A 22 15.48 -23.66 3.23
N GLY A 23 16.56 -23.44 3.98
CA GLY A 23 16.48 -23.14 5.41
C GLY A 23 15.76 -21.83 5.71
N VAL A 24 15.96 -20.79 4.90
CA VAL A 24 15.24 -19.50 5.06
C VAL A 24 13.74 -19.67 4.84
N ILE A 25 13.32 -20.50 3.89
CA ILE A 25 11.90 -20.72 3.58
C ILE A 25 11.24 -21.62 4.65
N LYS A 26 11.91 -22.69 5.08
CA LYS A 26 11.29 -23.75 5.88
C LYS A 26 11.42 -23.59 7.40
N LEU A 27 12.50 -22.98 7.90
CA LEU A 27 12.73 -22.90 9.35
C LEU A 27 11.69 -22.00 10.02
N ALA A 28 11.27 -22.37 11.23
CA ALA A 28 10.11 -21.79 11.89
C ALA A 28 10.41 -20.43 12.52
N ASP A 29 11.59 -20.29 13.15
CA ASP A 29 11.99 -19.08 13.85
C ASP A 29 13.06 -18.26 13.09
N PRO A 30 13.13 -16.93 13.32
CA PRO A 30 14.11 -16.08 12.63
C PRO A 30 15.57 -16.39 12.99
N PHE A 31 15.86 -16.99 14.14
CA PHE A 31 17.23 -17.32 14.56
C PHE A 31 17.78 -18.52 13.77
N GLN A 32 16.94 -19.53 13.56
CA GLN A 32 17.20 -20.67 12.70
C GLN A 32 17.33 -20.24 11.24
N ARG A 33 16.42 -19.38 10.75
CA ARG A 33 16.51 -18.80 9.40
C ARG A 33 17.79 -18.01 9.21
N MET A 34 18.19 -17.21 10.20
CA MET A 34 19.45 -16.48 10.19
C MET A 34 20.65 -17.44 10.13
N HIS A 35 20.64 -18.53 10.91
CA HIS A 35 21.67 -19.56 10.84
C HIS A 35 21.75 -20.27 9.47
N ALA A 36 20.64 -20.39 8.76
CA ALA A 36 20.64 -20.85 7.37
C ALA A 36 21.19 -19.78 6.41
N ALA A 37 20.72 -18.53 6.54
CA ALA A 37 21.11 -17.41 5.68
C ALA A 37 22.62 -17.12 5.72
N THR A 38 23.26 -17.23 6.89
CA THR A 38 24.71 -16.99 7.01
C THR A 38 25.54 -17.98 6.17
N LYS A 39 25.06 -19.21 5.95
CA LYS A 39 25.74 -20.21 5.10
C LYS A 39 25.78 -19.77 3.63
N ALA A 40 24.80 -19.00 3.17
CA ALA A 40 24.78 -18.49 1.80
C ALA A 40 25.97 -17.56 1.54
N GLY A 41 26.30 -16.67 2.47
CA GLY A 41 27.41 -15.74 2.34
C GLY A 41 28.76 -16.42 2.51
N THR A 42 28.95 -17.14 3.63
CA THR A 42 30.28 -17.66 4.01
C THR A 42 30.71 -18.86 3.17
N LEU A 43 29.85 -19.89 3.07
CA LEU A 43 30.17 -21.12 2.35
C LEU A 43 29.66 -21.08 0.91
N GLY A 44 28.47 -20.52 0.67
CA GLY A 44 27.86 -20.47 -0.66
C GLY A 44 28.64 -19.59 -1.62
N ALA A 45 28.50 -18.26 -1.45
CA ALA A 45 29.18 -17.27 -2.27
C ALA A 45 30.70 -17.38 -2.14
N GLY A 46 31.23 -17.61 -0.92
CA GLY A 46 32.66 -17.77 -0.68
C GLY A 46 33.30 -18.86 -1.54
N LEU A 47 32.75 -20.08 -1.54
CA LEU A 47 33.31 -21.18 -2.34
C LEU A 47 33.13 -20.97 -3.85
N VAL A 48 32.03 -20.36 -4.28
CA VAL A 48 31.82 -20.02 -5.71
C VAL A 48 32.86 -19.00 -6.19
N ILE A 49 33.13 -17.97 -5.38
CA ILE A 49 34.13 -16.93 -5.71
C ILE A 49 35.53 -17.54 -5.73
N ILE A 50 35.90 -18.35 -4.73
CA ILE A 50 37.20 -19.05 -4.70
C ILE A 50 37.36 -19.94 -5.93
N GLY A 51 36.32 -20.71 -6.29
CA GLY A 51 36.33 -21.52 -7.51
C GLY A 51 36.45 -20.66 -8.78
N SER A 52 35.88 -19.45 -8.79
CA SER A 52 36.01 -18.50 -9.92
C SER A 52 37.43 -17.93 -10.06
N VAL A 53 38.08 -17.62 -8.93
CA VAL A 53 39.47 -17.17 -8.88
C VAL A 53 40.41 -18.26 -9.40
N ILE A 54 40.21 -19.52 -8.97
CA ILE A 54 40.99 -20.67 -9.45
C ILE A 54 40.81 -20.88 -10.96
N ALA A 55 39.63 -20.58 -11.51
CA ALA A 55 39.34 -20.73 -12.94
C ALA A 55 40.01 -19.67 -13.81
N HIS A 56 40.03 -18.41 -13.37
CA HIS A 56 40.55 -17.29 -14.17
C HIS A 56 42.05 -17.05 -13.96
N GLY A 57 42.56 -17.19 -12.72
CA GLY A 57 43.98 -17.09 -12.40
C GLY A 57 44.63 -15.70 -12.62
N ALA A 58 43.88 -14.70 -13.09
CA ALA A 58 44.37 -13.35 -13.31
C ALA A 58 44.53 -12.60 -11.97
N LEU A 59 45.55 -11.74 -11.87
CA LEU A 59 45.91 -11.08 -10.61
C LEU A 59 44.84 -10.10 -10.13
N ASP A 60 44.22 -9.37 -11.06
CA ASP A 60 43.08 -8.48 -10.82
C ASP A 60 41.85 -9.24 -10.28
N ALA A 61 41.48 -10.35 -10.93
CA ALA A 61 40.37 -11.21 -10.52
C ALA A 61 40.63 -11.87 -9.16
N THR A 62 41.88 -12.24 -8.89
CA THR A 62 42.30 -12.84 -7.62
C THR A 62 42.20 -11.85 -6.47
N VAL A 63 42.71 -10.62 -6.66
CA VAL A 63 42.63 -9.56 -5.64
C VAL A 63 41.17 -9.21 -5.35
N MET A 64 40.35 -8.99 -6.39
CA MET A 64 38.91 -8.72 -6.24
C MET A 64 38.18 -9.87 -5.53
N GLY A 65 38.45 -11.11 -5.93
CA GLY A 65 37.81 -12.29 -5.36
C GLY A 65 38.13 -12.47 -3.89
N ILE A 66 39.41 -12.37 -3.51
CA ILE A 66 39.84 -12.47 -2.09
C ILE A 66 39.23 -11.33 -1.27
N LEU A 67 39.29 -10.09 -1.76
CA LEU A 67 38.71 -8.94 -1.06
C LEU A 67 37.20 -9.11 -0.84
N THR A 68 36.50 -9.65 -1.85
CA THR A 68 35.06 -9.96 -1.75
C THR A 68 34.80 -11.03 -0.69
N VAL A 69 35.59 -12.10 -0.64
CA VAL A 69 35.44 -13.15 0.38
C VAL A 69 35.72 -12.60 1.78
N VAL A 70 36.79 -11.81 1.96
CA VAL A 70 37.09 -11.17 3.25
C VAL A 70 35.96 -10.24 3.67
N PHE A 71 35.46 -9.42 2.75
CA PHE A 71 34.33 -8.53 3.02
C PHE A 71 33.07 -9.31 3.42
N LEU A 72 32.74 -10.40 2.73
CA LEU A 72 31.65 -11.31 3.11
C LEU A 72 31.86 -11.88 4.52
N LEU A 73 33.05 -12.38 4.83
CA LEU A 73 33.35 -12.95 6.15
C LEU A 73 33.29 -11.93 7.29
N LEU A 74 33.59 -10.66 7.03
CA LEU A 74 33.47 -9.59 8.01
C LEU A 74 32.04 -9.10 8.18
N THR A 75 31.28 -9.00 7.09
CA THR A 75 29.93 -8.43 7.11
C THR A 75 28.88 -9.40 7.61
N VAL A 76 29.02 -10.70 7.33
CA VAL A 76 28.04 -11.72 7.74
C VAL A 76 27.86 -11.80 9.27
N PRO A 77 28.92 -11.81 10.10
CA PRO A 77 28.77 -11.81 11.56
C PRO A 77 28.13 -10.52 12.10
N VAL A 78 28.49 -9.36 11.54
CA VAL A 78 27.92 -8.06 11.94
C VAL A 78 26.42 -8.03 11.64
N ALA A 79 26.03 -8.42 10.43
CA ALA A 79 24.63 -8.51 10.04
C ALA A 79 23.86 -9.51 10.91
N GLY A 80 24.46 -10.67 11.19
CA GLY A 80 23.88 -11.68 12.08
C GLY A 80 23.67 -11.16 13.51
N HIS A 81 24.62 -10.42 14.07
CA HIS A 81 24.49 -9.88 15.42
C HIS A 81 23.40 -8.81 15.51
N LEU A 82 23.34 -7.90 14.54
CA LEU A 82 22.32 -6.86 14.47
C LEU A 82 20.92 -7.46 14.26
N LEU A 83 20.80 -8.43 13.35
CA LEU A 83 19.53 -9.10 13.06
C LEU A 83 19.05 -9.95 14.24
N GLY A 84 19.95 -10.70 14.88
CA GLY A 84 19.65 -11.50 16.07
C GLY A 84 19.19 -10.63 17.24
N ARG A 85 19.89 -9.52 17.50
CA ARG A 85 19.48 -8.56 18.54
C ARG A 85 18.13 -7.93 18.23
N ALA A 86 17.89 -7.52 16.99
CA ALA A 86 16.61 -6.95 16.57
C ALA A 86 15.45 -7.96 16.74
N ALA A 87 15.63 -9.19 16.28
CA ALA A 87 14.63 -10.26 16.41
C ALA A 87 14.33 -10.59 17.88
N TYR A 88 15.36 -10.62 18.74
CA TYR A 88 15.19 -10.89 20.15
C TYR A 88 14.39 -9.77 20.85
N VAL A 89 14.84 -8.51 20.71
CA VAL A 89 14.17 -7.34 21.30
C VAL A 89 12.73 -7.18 20.79
N SER A 90 12.47 -7.53 19.53
CA SER A 90 11.14 -7.44 18.92
C SER A 90 10.13 -8.49 19.42
N GLY A 91 10.52 -9.37 20.35
CA GLY A 91 9.64 -10.43 20.85
C GLY A 91 9.38 -11.54 19.82
N ALA A 92 10.31 -11.75 18.86
CA ALA A 92 10.12 -12.81 17.87
C ALA A 92 10.06 -14.19 18.52
N GLN A 93 9.41 -15.14 17.84
CA GLN A 93 9.26 -16.50 18.36
C GLN A 93 10.64 -17.15 18.54
N LEU A 94 10.83 -17.82 19.67
CA LEU A 94 12.03 -18.56 20.02
C LEU A 94 11.62 -20.03 20.15
N THR A 95 11.98 -20.88 19.18
CA THR A 95 11.62 -22.32 19.21
C THR A 95 12.74 -23.24 19.71
N LEU A 96 13.90 -22.68 20.08
CA LEU A 96 14.99 -23.46 20.66
C LEU A 96 14.67 -23.82 22.12
N SER A 97 14.81 -25.09 22.46
CA SER A 97 14.67 -25.59 23.83
C SER A 97 15.96 -25.33 24.61
N GLY A 98 15.87 -24.60 25.72
CA GLY A 98 17.00 -24.31 26.60
C GLY A 98 16.79 -23.04 27.42
N ASP A 99 17.73 -22.74 28.31
CA ASP A 99 17.74 -21.49 29.08
C ASP A 99 18.01 -20.30 28.15
N ASP A 100 17.22 -19.24 28.30
CA ASP A 100 17.41 -18.01 27.53
C ASP A 100 18.58 -17.21 28.11
N ALA A 101 19.76 -17.38 27.50
CA ALA A 101 20.98 -16.69 27.91
C ALA A 101 20.91 -15.15 27.75
N LEU A 102 19.91 -14.62 27.05
CA LEU A 102 19.70 -13.19 26.88
C LEU A 102 18.63 -12.63 27.83
N ASP A 103 17.95 -13.50 28.57
CA ASP A 103 16.96 -13.09 29.58
C ASP A 103 17.65 -12.29 30.68
N GLY A 104 17.07 -11.14 31.04
CA GLY A 104 17.68 -10.16 31.95
C GLY A 104 18.87 -9.38 31.38
N VAL A 105 19.47 -9.77 30.25
CA VAL A 105 20.56 -9.01 29.58
C VAL A 105 19.99 -8.02 28.56
N LEU A 106 19.00 -8.46 27.77
CA LEU A 106 18.31 -7.62 26.80
C LEU A 106 16.82 -7.56 27.13
N THR A 107 16.26 -6.35 27.13
CA THR A 107 14.81 -6.17 27.29
C THR A 107 14.10 -6.70 26.06
N ARG A 108 13.32 -7.77 26.24
CA ARG A 108 12.49 -8.39 25.21
C ARG A 108 11.05 -7.93 25.35
N ALA A 109 10.39 -7.65 24.23
CA ALA A 109 8.96 -7.35 24.22
C ALA A 109 8.13 -8.57 24.62
N ASP A 110 7.05 -8.33 25.37
CA ASP A 110 6.05 -9.30 25.82
C ASP A 110 5.33 -9.97 24.64
N GLN A 111 5.08 -9.19 23.59
CA GLN A 111 4.41 -9.63 22.37
C GLN A 111 5.33 -9.44 21.16
N SER A 112 5.16 -10.33 20.18
CA SER A 112 5.91 -10.24 18.93
C SER A 112 5.57 -8.97 18.17
N LEU A 113 6.54 -8.46 17.40
CA LEU A 113 6.33 -7.30 16.54
C LEU A 113 5.13 -7.48 15.62
N GLY A 114 4.89 -8.69 15.11
CA GLY A 114 3.70 -9.00 14.31
C GLY A 114 2.40 -8.68 15.05
N LYS A 115 2.22 -9.24 16.25
CA LYS A 115 1.04 -8.97 17.09
C LYS A 115 0.90 -7.49 17.44
N ARG A 116 2.01 -6.83 17.81
CA ARG A 116 2.03 -5.41 18.18
C ARG A 116 1.77 -4.46 17.00
N SER A 117 2.11 -4.89 15.79
CA SER A 117 1.89 -4.13 14.55
C SER A 117 0.58 -4.50 13.83
N GLY A 118 -0.21 -5.43 14.39
CA GLY A 118 -1.36 -6.01 13.70
C GLY A 118 -1.00 -6.84 12.46
N TRP A 119 0.29 -7.11 12.26
CA TRP A 119 0.82 -7.99 11.23
C TRP A 119 0.96 -9.40 11.81
N ASP A 120 -0.17 -10.08 12.08
CA ASP A 120 -0.10 -11.52 12.23
C ASP A 120 0.15 -12.12 10.83
N PRO A 121 1.25 -12.85 10.60
CA PRO A 121 1.36 -13.64 9.40
C PRO A 121 0.15 -14.57 9.41
N VAL A 122 -0.66 -14.51 8.35
CA VAL A 122 -1.76 -15.45 8.12
C VAL A 122 -1.27 -16.83 8.51
N THR A 123 -1.75 -17.35 9.64
CA THR A 123 -1.57 -18.76 10.00
C THR A 123 -1.92 -19.53 8.74
N PRO A 124 -1.06 -20.43 8.23
CA PRO A 124 -1.47 -21.30 7.14
C PRO A 124 -2.78 -21.91 7.61
N ILE A 125 -3.87 -21.61 6.94
CA ILE A 125 -5.19 -22.06 7.34
C ILE A 125 -5.10 -23.57 7.28
N THR A 126 -4.87 -24.21 8.43
CA THR A 126 -5.09 -25.63 8.57
C THR A 126 -6.59 -25.73 8.66
N LEU A 127 -7.21 -25.80 7.48
CA LEU A 127 -8.60 -26.14 7.34
C LEU A 127 -8.74 -27.54 7.95
N THR A 128 -9.07 -27.61 9.24
CA THR A 128 -9.81 -28.76 9.74
C THR A 128 -11.17 -28.66 9.05
N VAL A 129 -11.26 -29.27 7.88
CA VAL A 129 -12.50 -29.42 7.15
C VAL A 129 -13.35 -30.37 7.97
N ASP A 130 -14.18 -29.81 8.86
CA ASP A 130 -15.32 -30.55 9.38
C ASP A 130 -16.39 -30.56 8.28
N GLU A 131 -16.31 -31.59 7.41
CA GLU A 131 -17.15 -31.74 6.21
C GLU A 131 -18.65 -31.90 6.52
N ARG A 132 -19.06 -31.91 7.78
CA ARG A 132 -20.45 -32.24 8.17
C ARG A 132 -21.35 -31.06 8.49
N ALA A 133 -20.89 -29.81 8.34
CA ALA A 133 -21.69 -28.64 8.68
C ALA A 133 -21.67 -27.50 7.64
N ARG A 134 -21.78 -27.83 6.34
CA ARG A 134 -22.17 -26.84 5.32
C ARG A 134 -23.40 -27.30 4.57
N SER A 135 -24.55 -26.83 5.03
CA SER A 135 -25.64 -26.55 4.10
C SER A 135 -25.13 -25.56 3.05
N PRO A 136 -25.38 -25.78 1.75
CA PRO A 136 -24.92 -24.86 0.72
C PRO A 136 -25.64 -23.53 0.91
N VAL A 137 -24.88 -22.46 1.16
CA VAL A 137 -25.39 -21.10 0.96
C VAL A 137 -25.75 -21.00 -0.52
N PRO A 138 -27.02 -20.70 -0.88
CA PRO A 138 -27.40 -20.59 -2.27
C PRO A 138 -26.56 -19.50 -2.92
N LYS A 139 -25.85 -19.86 -3.99
CA LYS A 139 -25.28 -18.91 -4.93
C LYS A 139 -26.38 -17.93 -5.32
N PRO A 140 -26.25 -16.61 -5.08
CA PRO A 140 -27.25 -15.66 -5.52
C PRO A 140 -27.43 -15.84 -7.03
N ALA A 141 -28.68 -16.02 -7.46
CA ALA A 141 -29.01 -16.06 -8.87
C ALA A 141 -28.46 -14.79 -9.55
N PRO A 142 -28.02 -14.87 -10.82
CA PRO A 142 -27.72 -13.67 -11.59
C PRO A 142 -28.98 -12.81 -11.59
N ARG A 143 -28.91 -11.67 -10.90
CA ARG A 143 -30.02 -10.74 -10.77
C ARG A 143 -29.94 -9.79 -11.95
N ASN A 144 -31.01 -9.75 -12.73
CA ASN A 144 -31.13 -9.02 -13.99
C ASN A 144 -31.36 -7.51 -13.80
N ASP A 145 -30.98 -6.97 -12.64
CA ASP A 145 -31.07 -5.55 -12.31
C ASP A 145 -29.70 -5.16 -11.73
N MET A 146 -28.92 -4.35 -12.45
CA MET A 146 -27.67 -3.81 -11.90
C MET A 146 -27.97 -3.14 -10.56
N PRO A 147 -27.22 -3.43 -9.47
CA PRO A 147 -27.40 -2.73 -8.20
C PRO A 147 -26.96 -1.27 -8.38
N VAL A 148 -27.91 -0.39 -8.68
CA VAL A 148 -27.66 1.04 -8.86
C VAL A 148 -27.24 1.63 -7.52
N LEU A 149 -26.06 2.23 -7.47
CA LEU A 149 -25.66 3.03 -6.31
C LEU A 149 -26.56 4.29 -6.23
N PRO A 150 -27.00 4.69 -5.02
CA PRO A 150 -27.85 5.86 -4.82
C PRO A 150 -27.16 7.15 -5.26
N ALA A 151 -27.95 8.21 -5.44
CA ALA A 151 -27.43 9.55 -5.72
C ALA A 151 -26.50 10.03 -4.59
N LEU A 152 -25.49 10.82 -4.95
CA LEU A 152 -24.53 11.34 -3.97
C LEU A 152 -25.20 12.42 -3.10
N GLU A 153 -25.31 12.16 -1.80
CA GLU A 153 -25.94 13.07 -0.82
C GLU A 153 -24.91 13.85 0.01
N ALA A 154 -23.72 13.27 0.22
CA ALA A 154 -22.68 13.87 1.06
C ALA A 154 -21.26 13.69 0.50
N VAL A 155 -20.49 14.77 0.48
CA VAL A 155 -19.06 14.80 0.17
C VAL A 155 -18.30 15.06 1.46
N ARG A 156 -17.52 14.08 1.91
CA ARG A 156 -16.59 14.22 3.03
C ARG A 156 -15.19 14.41 2.45
N PHE A 157 -14.37 15.29 3.01
CA PHE A 157 -12.99 15.42 2.56
C PHE A 157 -12.01 15.69 3.70
N ALA A 158 -10.77 15.24 3.52
CA ALA A 158 -9.71 15.42 4.50
C ALA A 158 -9.01 16.78 4.36
N VAL A 159 -8.75 17.42 5.49
CA VAL A 159 -7.98 18.66 5.60
C VAL A 159 -6.63 18.30 6.19
N ILE A 160 -5.62 18.19 5.32
CA ILE A 160 -4.25 17.82 5.68
C ILE A 160 -3.32 18.93 5.22
N ASP A 161 -2.40 19.34 6.10
CA ASP A 161 -1.47 20.43 5.81
C ASP A 161 -0.67 20.20 4.52
N GLY A 162 -0.50 21.26 3.73
CA GLY A 162 0.13 21.27 2.40
C GLY A 162 -0.56 20.45 1.29
N GLN A 163 -1.74 19.87 1.57
CA GLN A 163 -2.58 19.18 0.58
C GLN A 163 -3.99 19.79 0.48
N VAL A 164 -4.31 20.84 1.25
CA VAL A 164 -5.66 21.39 1.38
C VAL A 164 -6.25 21.89 0.05
N ALA A 165 -5.50 22.69 -0.71
CA ALA A 165 -6.05 23.42 -1.87
C ALA A 165 -6.69 22.50 -2.92
N HIS A 166 -5.92 21.57 -3.50
CA HIS A 166 -6.41 20.69 -4.56
C HIS A 166 -7.52 19.73 -4.09
N VAL A 167 -7.47 19.25 -2.83
CA VAL A 167 -8.52 18.39 -2.26
C VAL A 167 -9.81 19.18 -2.04
N ALA A 168 -9.72 20.38 -1.45
CA ALA A 168 -10.87 21.22 -1.18
C ALA A 168 -11.52 21.73 -2.46
N GLU A 169 -10.74 22.21 -3.44
CA GLU A 169 -11.24 22.61 -4.77
C GLU A 169 -12.01 21.48 -5.43
N ARG A 170 -11.46 20.26 -5.39
CA ARG A 170 -12.08 19.10 -5.99
C ARG A 170 -13.37 18.68 -5.28
N ALA A 171 -13.36 18.65 -3.95
CA ALA A 171 -14.54 18.34 -3.14
C ALA A 171 -15.67 19.36 -3.35
N CYS A 172 -15.34 20.66 -3.39
CA CYS A 172 -16.30 21.72 -3.65
C CYS A 172 -16.88 21.64 -5.06
N ALA A 173 -16.06 21.32 -6.08
CA ALA A 173 -16.53 21.14 -7.45
C ALA A 173 -17.55 19.99 -7.54
N ILE A 174 -17.26 18.85 -6.89
CA ILE A 174 -18.19 17.71 -6.83
C ILE A 174 -19.49 18.10 -6.11
N ALA A 175 -19.40 18.71 -4.93
CA ALA A 175 -20.56 19.11 -4.14
C ALA A 175 -21.45 20.12 -4.89
N LYS A 176 -20.87 21.10 -5.59
CA LYS A 176 -21.60 22.07 -6.41
C LYS A 176 -22.34 21.41 -7.58
N GLN A 177 -21.73 20.39 -8.18
CA GLN A 177 -22.28 19.70 -9.33
C GLN A 177 -23.42 18.74 -8.94
N THR A 178 -23.30 18.05 -7.80
CA THR A 178 -24.32 17.09 -7.34
C THR A 178 -25.37 17.71 -6.42
N GLY A 179 -25.11 18.89 -5.85
CA GLY A 179 -25.92 19.49 -4.78
C GLY A 179 -25.74 18.80 -3.42
N ALA A 180 -24.72 17.96 -3.27
CA ALA A 180 -24.44 17.23 -2.05
C ALA A 180 -23.96 18.15 -0.91
N SER A 181 -24.24 17.75 0.33
CA SER A 181 -23.69 18.39 1.52
C SER A 181 -22.17 18.20 1.60
N LEU A 182 -21.45 19.20 2.12
CA LEU A 182 -19.99 19.20 2.17
C LEU A 182 -19.48 19.21 3.63
N SER A 183 -18.63 18.25 3.98
CA SER A 183 -18.04 18.12 5.32
C SER A 183 -16.52 17.99 5.25
N ALA A 184 -15.81 18.92 5.90
CA ALA A 184 -14.36 18.97 5.99
C ALA A 184 -13.89 18.34 7.31
N PHE A 185 -12.93 17.42 7.28
CA PHE A 185 -12.40 16.74 8.46
C PHE A 185 -10.94 17.11 8.69
N THR A 186 -10.67 17.84 9.78
CA THR A 186 -9.32 18.09 10.30
C THR A 186 -9.12 17.19 11.51
N ILE A 187 -8.28 16.17 11.39
CA ILE A 187 -8.09 15.17 12.46
C ILE A 187 -6.65 15.22 12.94
N ILE A 188 -6.46 15.16 14.24
CA ILE A 188 -5.15 14.98 14.86
C ILE A 188 -4.97 13.51 15.23
N ASP A 189 -4.05 12.84 14.55
CA ASP A 189 -3.74 11.44 14.82
C ASP A 189 -3.04 11.27 16.18
N THR A 190 -3.74 10.62 17.12
CA THR A 190 -3.21 10.33 18.46
C THR A 190 -2.10 9.29 18.44
N HIS A 191 -2.06 8.38 17.46
CA HIS A 191 -0.98 7.38 17.36
C HIS A 191 0.37 8.05 17.08
N ALA A 192 0.39 9.06 16.19
CA ALA A 192 1.58 9.85 15.90
C ALA A 192 2.10 10.59 17.14
N ILE A 193 1.19 11.09 18.00
CA ILE A 193 1.55 11.75 19.26
C ILE A 193 2.11 10.73 20.26
N HIS A 194 1.42 9.61 20.48
CA HIS A 194 1.81 8.62 21.49
C HIS A 194 3.13 7.94 21.17
N ALA A 195 3.48 7.82 19.90
CA ALA A 195 4.72 7.22 19.46
C ALA A 195 5.94 8.17 19.58
N ALA A 196 5.72 9.46 19.80
CA ALA A 196 6.80 10.45 19.95
C ALA A 196 7.47 10.39 21.33
N ALA A 197 8.79 10.66 21.37
CA ALA A 197 9.55 10.76 22.61
C ALA A 197 9.09 11.96 23.48
N ASP A 198 8.77 13.09 22.85
CA ASP A 198 8.21 14.28 23.49
C ASP A 198 6.79 14.55 22.96
N GLN A 199 5.82 13.87 23.58
CA GLN A 199 4.41 13.93 23.17
C GLN A 199 3.82 15.35 23.27
N ALA A 200 4.23 16.13 24.27
CA ALA A 200 3.71 17.48 24.49
C ALA A 200 4.14 18.42 23.37
N ARG A 201 5.43 18.38 22.98
CA ARG A 201 5.95 19.16 21.86
C ARG A 201 5.32 18.76 20.54
N VAL A 202 5.23 17.45 20.26
CA VAL A 202 4.66 16.96 19.00
C VAL A 202 3.17 17.31 18.89
N ARG A 203 2.39 17.11 19.95
CA ARG A 203 0.97 17.52 19.98
C ARG A 203 0.80 19.02 19.70
N ARG A 204 1.64 19.88 20.30
CA ARG A 204 1.61 21.32 20.05
C ARG A 204 1.87 21.64 18.58
N LEU A 205 2.89 21.04 17.99
CA LEU A 205 3.28 21.29 16.60
C LEU A 205 2.23 20.78 15.60
N ILE A 206 1.63 19.60 15.85
CA ILE A 206 0.55 19.08 15.00
C ILE A 206 -0.68 20.02 15.08
N ARG A 207 -1.04 20.51 16.26
CA ARG A 207 -2.14 21.48 16.43
C ARG A 207 -1.89 22.78 15.69
N GLU A 208 -0.67 23.29 15.72
CA GLU A 208 -0.26 24.48 14.98
C GLU A 208 -0.44 24.27 13.47
N ARG A 209 0.09 23.16 12.92
CA ARG A 209 -0.07 22.81 11.50
C ARG A 209 -1.51 22.53 11.08
N ALA A 210 -2.31 21.91 11.95
CA ALA A 210 -3.74 21.72 11.72
C ALA A 210 -4.49 23.05 11.66
N SER A 211 -4.12 24.02 12.52
CA SER A 211 -4.69 25.37 12.50
C SER A 211 -4.33 26.11 11.21
N ASP A 212 -3.08 25.99 10.74
CA ASP A 212 -2.66 26.55 9.45
C ASP A 212 -3.47 25.93 8.29
N ALA A 213 -3.64 24.61 8.28
CA ALA A 213 -4.45 23.91 7.28
C ALA A 213 -5.92 24.35 7.28
N ILE A 214 -6.51 24.63 8.45
CA ILE A 214 -7.87 25.19 8.57
C ILE A 214 -7.92 26.63 8.02
N SER A 215 -6.88 27.42 8.24
CA SER A 215 -6.78 28.77 7.69
C SER A 215 -6.71 28.74 6.16
N ASP A 216 -5.88 27.85 5.60
CA ASP A 216 -5.77 27.62 4.17
C ASP A 216 -7.12 27.16 3.58
N LEU A 217 -7.80 26.25 4.27
CA LEU A 217 -9.12 25.79 3.86
C LEU A 217 -10.10 26.96 3.73
N LYS A 218 -10.15 27.84 4.75
CA LYS A 218 -11.03 29.02 4.73
C LYS A 218 -10.72 29.93 3.55
N SER A 219 -9.44 30.08 3.18
CA SER A 219 -9.06 30.89 2.02
C SER A 219 -9.58 30.32 0.70
N VAL A 220 -9.57 28.99 0.55
CA VAL A 220 -10.04 28.27 -0.65
C VAL A 220 -11.57 28.22 -0.70
N THR A 221 -12.22 27.94 0.43
CA THR A 221 -13.69 27.90 0.49
C THR A 221 -14.31 29.28 0.44
N ALA A 222 -13.63 30.36 0.85
CA ALA A 222 -14.12 31.73 0.68
C ALA A 222 -14.36 32.11 -0.78
N ALA A 223 -13.61 31.52 -1.72
CA ALA A 223 -13.81 31.72 -3.15
C ALA A 223 -14.98 30.88 -3.72
N THR A 224 -15.52 29.94 -2.93
CA THR A 224 -16.50 28.95 -3.38
C THR A 224 -17.82 29.14 -2.63
N ASP A 225 -18.94 29.24 -3.35
CA ASP A 225 -20.27 29.50 -2.77
C ASP A 225 -20.90 28.27 -2.06
N VAL A 226 -20.08 27.32 -1.60
CA VAL A 226 -20.54 26.05 -0.99
C VAL A 226 -20.21 26.06 0.49
N ALA A 227 -21.24 26.06 1.33
CA ALA A 227 -21.07 25.98 2.78
C ALA A 227 -20.56 24.59 3.18
N SER A 228 -19.41 24.54 3.85
CA SER A 228 -18.81 23.30 4.38
C SER A 228 -18.92 23.24 5.91
N ILE A 229 -19.32 22.10 6.46
CA ILE A 229 -19.24 21.83 7.91
C ILE A 229 -17.82 21.40 8.24
N LEU A 230 -17.14 22.11 9.15
CA LEU A 230 -15.80 21.76 9.62
C LEU A 230 -15.87 20.91 10.89
N HIS A 231 -15.31 19.70 10.81
CA HIS A 231 -15.08 18.81 11.94
C HIS A 231 -13.61 18.89 12.36
N TYR A 232 -13.37 19.12 13.66
CA TYR A 232 -12.05 19.13 14.26
C TYR A 232 -12.03 18.12 15.40
N ASP A 233 -11.28 17.04 15.22
CA ASP A 233 -11.27 15.90 16.13
C ASP A 233 -9.82 15.47 16.45
N GLU A 234 -9.60 14.89 17.63
CA GLU A 234 -8.32 14.28 18.01
C GLU A 234 -8.59 12.81 18.37
N GLY A 235 -8.00 11.88 17.62
CA GLY A 235 -8.27 10.45 17.76
C GLY A 235 -7.68 9.63 16.63
N ASP A 236 -8.21 8.41 16.45
CA ASP A 236 -7.85 7.54 15.32
C ASP A 236 -8.59 8.01 14.04
N PRO A 237 -7.86 8.44 13.00
CA PRO A 237 -8.49 8.88 11.75
C PRO A 237 -9.34 7.80 11.07
N GLU A 238 -8.98 6.52 11.20
CA GLU A 238 -9.74 5.43 10.58
C GLU A 238 -11.11 5.27 11.24
N ALA A 239 -11.17 5.43 12.57
CA ALA A 239 -12.42 5.40 13.32
C ALA A 239 -13.31 6.64 13.06
N ILE A 240 -12.71 7.83 12.97
CA ILE A 240 -13.44 9.09 12.76
C ILE A 240 -13.99 9.20 11.33
N LEU A 241 -13.21 8.76 10.34
CA LEU A 241 -13.62 8.79 8.93
C LEU A 241 -14.48 7.61 8.51
N ARG A 242 -14.63 6.58 9.36
CA ARG A 242 -15.57 5.48 9.13
C ARG A 242 -16.96 6.05 8.84
N CYS A 243 -17.60 5.48 7.84
CA CYS A 243 -18.94 5.86 7.42
C CYS A 243 -19.72 4.60 7.12
N GLU A 244 -20.83 4.39 7.84
CA GLU A 244 -21.70 3.21 7.72
C GLU A 244 -23.00 3.53 6.95
N THR A 245 -22.98 4.54 6.07
CA THR A 245 -24.10 4.83 5.16
C THR A 245 -24.20 3.78 4.06
N GLN A 246 -25.29 3.81 3.29
CA GLN A 246 -25.38 2.95 2.11
C GLN A 246 -24.23 3.26 1.14
N PRO A 247 -23.57 2.25 0.55
CA PRO A 247 -22.51 2.46 -0.43
C PRO A 247 -23.00 3.41 -1.54
N GLY A 248 -22.22 4.44 -1.86
CA GLY A 248 -22.54 5.43 -2.89
C GLY A 248 -23.27 6.70 -2.43
N GLN A 249 -23.88 6.72 -1.23
CA GLN A 249 -24.49 7.95 -0.70
C GLN A 249 -23.45 9.00 -0.28
N THR A 250 -22.30 8.52 0.20
CA THR A 250 -21.20 9.34 0.69
C THR A 250 -19.93 9.04 -0.09
N VAL A 251 -19.23 10.08 -0.54
CA VAL A 251 -17.88 9.97 -1.11
C VAL A 251 -16.86 10.61 -0.15
N LEU A 252 -15.73 9.95 0.04
CA LEU A 252 -14.60 10.48 0.81
C LEU A 252 -13.50 10.95 -0.14
N VAL A 253 -13.16 12.22 -0.10
CA VAL A 253 -12.12 12.83 -0.94
C VAL A 253 -10.84 13.00 -0.11
N LEU A 254 -9.75 12.40 -0.59
CA LEU A 254 -8.45 12.35 0.09
C LEU A 254 -7.35 12.83 -0.85
N PRO A 255 -6.22 13.34 -0.32
CA PRO A 255 -5.02 13.53 -1.14
C PRO A 255 -4.35 12.20 -1.45
N CYS A 256 -3.53 12.14 -2.50
CA CYS A 256 -2.72 10.96 -2.82
C CYS A 256 -1.56 10.71 -1.84
N GLN A 257 -1.23 11.67 -0.97
CA GLN A 257 -0.10 11.61 -0.03
C GLN A 257 -0.37 12.47 1.21
N GLY A 258 0.40 12.23 2.28
CA GLY A 258 0.29 12.92 3.57
C GLY A 258 -0.63 12.19 4.55
N TRP A 259 -0.62 12.61 5.81
CA TRP A 259 -1.44 12.01 6.85
C TRP A 259 -1.81 13.02 7.93
N PHE A 260 -2.72 12.63 8.83
CA PHE A 260 -3.29 13.43 9.92
C PHE A 260 -2.30 13.77 11.07
N HIS A 261 -0.99 13.57 10.84
CA HIS A 261 0.07 14.21 11.60
C HIS A 261 0.46 15.58 11.01
N HIS A 262 -0.22 16.05 9.96
CA HIS A 262 -0.06 17.39 9.38
C HIS A 262 1.40 17.77 9.05
N GLN A 263 2.10 16.88 8.35
CA GLN A 263 3.52 17.03 7.97
C GLN A 263 4.51 17.17 9.14
N VAL A 264 4.07 16.88 10.37
CA VAL A 264 4.96 16.85 11.53
C VAL A 264 5.69 15.52 11.59
N GLU A 265 6.98 15.54 11.31
CA GLU A 265 7.86 14.39 11.51
C GLU A 265 8.24 14.26 12.98
N ALA A 266 7.62 13.32 13.68
CA ALA A 266 8.07 12.91 15.00
C ALA A 266 9.15 11.83 14.84
N ARG A 267 10.43 12.22 14.87
CA ARG A 267 11.53 11.24 14.91
C ARG A 267 11.38 10.35 16.14
N MET A 268 11.11 9.07 15.91
CA MET A 268 11.21 8.06 16.96
C MET A 268 12.64 7.51 16.97
N ASP A 269 13.19 7.28 18.17
CA ASP A 269 14.46 6.57 18.27
C ASP A 269 14.29 5.16 17.70
N ARG A 270 15.10 4.84 16.67
CA ARG A 270 15.23 3.50 16.04
C ARG A 270 14.08 3.03 15.12
N THR A 271 13.25 3.93 14.58
CA THR A 271 12.34 3.57 13.47
C THR A 271 12.52 4.51 12.27
N THR A 272 12.35 3.98 11.06
CA THR A 272 12.21 4.74 9.80
C THR A 272 10.73 4.87 9.41
N TRP A 273 9.82 4.83 10.39
CA TRP A 273 8.39 4.76 10.15
C TRP A 273 7.78 6.16 10.07
N ASP A 274 7.14 6.47 8.96
CA ASP A 274 6.25 7.62 8.81
C ASP A 274 4.81 7.12 9.01
N PRO A 275 4.00 7.74 9.88
CA PRO A 275 2.60 7.35 10.06
C PRO A 275 1.83 7.52 8.76
N ASP A 276 1.43 6.41 8.16
CA ASP A 276 0.64 6.41 6.94
C ASP A 276 -0.47 5.36 7.02
N GLY A 277 -1.70 5.83 6.85
CA GLY A 277 -2.92 5.03 6.79
C GLY A 277 -3.87 5.42 5.66
N LEU A 278 -3.46 6.27 4.72
CA LEU A 278 -4.38 6.76 3.67
C LEU A 278 -4.99 5.60 2.86
N LEU A 279 -4.15 4.62 2.51
CA LEU A 279 -4.58 3.43 1.75
C LEU A 279 -5.35 2.40 2.61
N ARG A 280 -5.52 2.63 3.92
CA ARG A 280 -6.40 1.81 4.77
C ARG A 280 -7.83 2.35 4.80
N LEU A 281 -8.02 3.65 4.55
CA LEU A 281 -9.33 4.30 4.59
C LEU A 281 -10.37 3.71 3.63
N PRO A 282 -10.04 3.24 2.41
CA PRO A 282 -11.00 2.55 1.54
C PRO A 282 -11.63 1.30 2.17
N SER A 283 -10.92 0.62 3.08
CA SER A 283 -11.45 -0.54 3.81
C SER A 283 -12.32 -0.16 5.01
N CYS A 284 -12.21 1.08 5.50
CA CYS A 284 -12.93 1.59 6.67
C CYS A 284 -14.18 2.40 6.29
N HIS A 285 -14.26 2.87 5.03
CA HIS A 285 -15.35 3.70 4.52
C HIS A 285 -16.24 2.89 3.57
N SER A 286 -17.53 2.73 3.91
CA SER A 286 -18.46 1.87 3.12
C SER A 286 -18.82 2.42 1.72
N GLY A 287 -18.46 3.67 1.43
CA GLY A 287 -18.68 4.31 0.12
C GLY A 287 -17.38 4.53 -0.68
N PRO A 288 -17.48 5.08 -1.90
CA PRO A 288 -16.32 5.36 -2.73
C PRO A 288 -15.34 6.33 -2.08
N VAL A 289 -14.04 6.07 -2.23
CA VAL A 289 -12.94 6.93 -1.79
C VAL A 289 -12.20 7.46 -3.01
N LEU A 290 -12.18 8.78 -3.17
CA LEU A 290 -11.54 9.49 -4.27
C LEU A 290 -10.21 10.08 -3.79
N PHE A 291 -9.10 9.57 -4.32
CA PHE A 291 -7.78 10.15 -4.17
C PHE A 291 -7.54 11.20 -5.26
N VAL A 292 -7.22 12.43 -4.88
CA VAL A 292 -7.06 13.56 -5.79
C VAL A 292 -5.58 13.81 -6.05
N GLY A 293 -5.21 13.87 -7.32
CA GLY A 293 -3.86 14.23 -7.75
C GLY A 293 -3.52 15.69 -7.45
N LYS A 294 -2.28 15.96 -7.04
CA LYS A 294 -1.82 17.32 -6.75
C LYS A 294 -1.60 18.16 -8.02
N THR A 295 -1.24 17.52 -9.12
CA THR A 295 -0.90 18.19 -10.37
C THR A 295 -2.18 18.45 -11.17
N PRO A 296 -2.51 19.71 -11.52
CA PRO A 296 -3.64 19.98 -12.39
C PRO A 296 -3.39 19.34 -13.76
N LEU A 297 -4.37 18.56 -14.21
CA LEU A 297 -4.33 17.91 -15.52
C LEU A 297 -4.85 18.87 -16.61
N PRO A 298 -4.35 18.76 -17.84
CA PRO A 298 -4.85 19.55 -18.96
C PRO A 298 -6.30 19.16 -19.31
N ASP A 299 -7.08 20.09 -19.89
CA ASP A 299 -8.48 19.86 -20.30
C ASP A 299 -8.64 18.75 -21.36
N THR A 300 -7.53 18.35 -21.99
CA THR A 300 -7.45 17.23 -22.94
C THR A 300 -7.42 15.87 -22.26
N ALA A 301 -7.14 15.80 -20.96
CA ALA A 301 -7.21 14.57 -20.18
C ALA A 301 -8.68 14.19 -19.95
N ARG A 302 -9.23 13.36 -20.83
CA ARG A 302 -10.65 12.94 -20.84
C ARG A 302 -10.82 11.42 -20.89
N THR A 303 -9.76 10.69 -20.56
CA THR A 303 -9.76 9.22 -20.57
C THR A 303 -10.01 8.70 -19.16
N LEU A 304 -11.07 7.91 -18.97
CA LEU A 304 -11.31 7.14 -17.74
C LEU A 304 -10.74 5.74 -17.91
N VAL A 305 -9.85 5.31 -17.03
CA VAL A 305 -9.34 3.94 -17.07
C VAL A 305 -9.97 3.13 -15.96
N VAL A 306 -10.51 1.97 -16.30
CA VAL A 306 -11.16 1.06 -15.35
C VAL A 306 -10.34 -0.23 -15.29
N ARG A 307 -9.75 -0.53 -14.12
CA ARG A 307 -9.02 -1.79 -13.91
C ARG A 307 -9.97 -2.81 -13.29
N ASP A 308 -10.34 -3.81 -14.09
CA ASP A 308 -11.27 -4.87 -13.70
C ASP A 308 -10.53 -6.19 -13.40
N CYS A 309 -10.55 -6.60 -12.13
CA CYS A 309 -10.01 -7.87 -11.65
C CYS A 309 -11.13 -8.90 -11.35
N GLY A 310 -12.35 -8.67 -11.84
CA GLY A 310 -13.53 -9.50 -11.61
C GLY A 310 -14.40 -9.06 -10.45
N GLU A 311 -14.34 -7.78 -10.07
CA GLU A 311 -15.19 -7.22 -9.03
C GLU A 311 -16.60 -6.86 -9.54
N ASP A 312 -17.63 -7.50 -8.98
CA ASP A 312 -19.03 -7.29 -9.37
C ASP A 312 -19.53 -5.84 -9.14
N HIS A 313 -18.87 -5.05 -8.28
CA HIS A 313 -19.27 -3.69 -7.93
C HIS A 313 -18.63 -2.61 -8.81
N LEU A 314 -17.72 -2.96 -9.71
CA LEU A 314 -16.95 -1.99 -10.48
C LEU A 314 -17.79 -1.29 -11.56
N ALA A 315 -18.65 -2.04 -12.28
CA ALA A 315 -19.56 -1.47 -13.27
C ALA A 315 -20.56 -0.47 -12.65
N PRO A 316 -21.27 -0.81 -11.55
CA PRO A 316 -22.09 0.15 -10.81
C PRO A 316 -21.32 1.37 -10.32
N LEU A 317 -20.06 1.21 -9.90
CA LEU A 317 -19.21 2.31 -9.44
C LEU A 317 -18.87 3.30 -10.57
N VAL A 318 -18.51 2.78 -11.76
CA VAL A 318 -18.21 3.62 -12.93
C VAL A 318 -19.47 4.35 -13.39
N GLU A 319 -20.59 3.65 -13.49
CA GLU A 319 -21.88 4.26 -13.80
C GLU A 319 -22.24 5.37 -12.81
N TRP A 320 -22.12 5.10 -11.51
CA TRP A 320 -22.37 6.09 -10.46
C TRP A 320 -21.47 7.32 -10.59
N ALA A 321 -20.18 7.13 -10.88
CA ALA A 321 -19.25 8.25 -11.03
C ALA A 321 -19.60 9.13 -12.24
N LEU A 322 -20.07 8.53 -13.33
CA LEU A 322 -20.51 9.26 -14.53
C LEU A 322 -21.86 9.96 -14.32
N LEU A 323 -22.82 9.32 -13.64
CA LEU A 323 -24.12 9.93 -13.30
C LEU A 323 -23.96 11.17 -12.41
N ASN A 324 -23.09 11.09 -11.40
CA ASN A 324 -22.77 12.21 -10.53
C ASN A 324 -21.79 13.21 -11.20
N GLY A 325 -21.36 12.93 -12.43
CA GLY A 325 -20.50 13.76 -13.23
C GLY A 325 -19.15 14.08 -12.57
N ILE A 326 -18.63 13.15 -11.76
CA ILE A 326 -17.35 13.29 -11.04
C ILE A 326 -16.24 13.70 -12.03
N TRP A 327 -16.25 13.14 -13.24
CA TRP A 327 -15.38 13.56 -14.35
C TRP A 327 -16.16 13.77 -15.64
N GLN A 328 -15.65 14.67 -16.48
CA GLN A 328 -16.07 14.85 -17.86
C GLN A 328 -15.13 14.05 -18.76
N VAL A 329 -15.58 12.87 -19.21
CA VAL A 329 -14.76 11.92 -19.97
C VAL A 329 -15.39 11.66 -21.33
N THR A 330 -14.56 11.40 -22.34
CA THR A 330 -15.00 11.08 -23.71
C THR A 330 -14.60 9.67 -24.12
N GLN A 331 -13.73 9.03 -23.34
CA GLN A 331 -13.22 7.69 -23.60
C GLN A 331 -13.16 6.90 -22.30
N ILE A 332 -13.64 5.66 -22.34
CA ILE A 332 -13.52 4.67 -21.28
C ILE A 332 -12.59 3.56 -21.77
N VAL A 333 -11.49 3.35 -21.04
CA VAL A 333 -10.53 2.28 -21.31
C VAL A 333 -10.70 1.20 -20.25
N HIS A 334 -11.16 0.03 -20.67
CA HIS A 334 -11.36 -1.12 -19.81
C HIS A 334 -10.14 -2.04 -19.85
N VAL A 335 -9.45 -2.16 -18.71
CA VAL A 335 -8.26 -3.00 -18.54
C VAL A 335 -8.63 -4.23 -17.72
N ALA A 336 -8.73 -5.37 -18.38
CA ALA A 336 -9.16 -6.63 -17.77
C ALA A 336 -8.30 -7.81 -18.22
N ASP A 337 -8.32 -8.88 -17.42
CA ASP A 337 -7.73 -10.15 -17.82
C ASP A 337 -8.50 -10.75 -19.01
N LYS A 338 -7.78 -11.43 -19.90
CA LYS A 338 -8.37 -12.01 -21.13
C LYS A 338 -9.52 -12.99 -20.84
N GLN A 339 -9.52 -13.60 -19.66
CA GLN A 339 -10.50 -14.60 -19.22
C GLN A 339 -11.77 -14.01 -18.60
N LEU A 340 -11.77 -12.72 -18.25
CA LEU A 340 -12.94 -12.04 -17.71
C LEU A 340 -13.98 -11.83 -18.82
N LYS A 341 -15.23 -12.21 -18.52
CA LYS A 341 -16.39 -11.96 -19.37
C LYS A 341 -16.70 -10.47 -19.43
N ASP A 342 -17.53 -10.08 -20.40
CA ASP A 342 -18.00 -8.71 -20.51
C ASP A 342 -18.80 -8.31 -19.25
N THR A 343 -18.35 -7.23 -18.62
CA THR A 343 -18.86 -6.69 -17.35
C THR A 343 -19.80 -5.50 -17.56
N GLY A 344 -20.23 -5.23 -18.81
CA GLY A 344 -21.23 -4.21 -19.13
C GLY A 344 -20.68 -2.80 -19.36
N PHE A 345 -19.35 -2.62 -19.32
CA PHE A 345 -18.73 -1.31 -19.54
C PHE A 345 -18.96 -0.73 -20.93
N ALA A 346 -19.15 -1.57 -21.95
CA ALA A 346 -19.48 -1.12 -23.30
C ALA A 346 -20.86 -0.45 -23.36
N GLU A 347 -21.86 -0.99 -22.65
CA GLU A 347 -23.21 -0.43 -22.56
C GLU A 347 -23.22 0.89 -21.78
N ILE A 348 -22.45 0.95 -20.69
CA ILE A 348 -22.25 2.19 -19.93
C ILE A 348 -21.63 3.26 -20.84
N ALA A 349 -20.58 2.93 -21.58
CA ALA A 349 -19.92 3.87 -22.48
C ALA A 349 -20.88 4.42 -23.55
N ASP A 350 -21.67 3.55 -24.19
CA ASP A 350 -22.67 3.95 -25.20
C ASP A 350 -23.70 4.91 -24.62
N ARG A 351 -24.25 4.61 -23.44
CA ARG A 351 -25.24 5.45 -22.78
C ARG A 351 -24.72 6.84 -22.42
N PHE A 352 -23.43 6.97 -22.09
CA PHE A 352 -22.78 8.25 -21.80
C PHE A 352 -22.09 8.87 -23.03
N GLY A 353 -22.26 8.30 -24.23
CA GLY A 353 -21.65 8.82 -25.46
C GLY A 353 -20.12 8.77 -25.47
N CYS A 354 -19.51 7.87 -24.71
CA CYS A 354 -18.06 7.69 -24.60
C CYS A 354 -17.57 6.63 -25.58
N SER A 355 -16.38 6.82 -26.15
CA SER A 355 -15.70 5.75 -26.88
C SER A 355 -15.23 4.66 -25.89
N TYR A 356 -15.31 3.40 -26.31
CA TYR A 356 -14.91 2.26 -25.48
C TYR A 356 -13.76 1.49 -26.11
N THR A 357 -12.69 1.28 -25.35
CA THR A 357 -11.58 0.38 -25.75
C THR A 357 -11.27 -0.61 -24.65
N ARG A 358 -10.97 -1.86 -25.02
CA ARG A 358 -10.58 -2.91 -24.09
C ARG A 358 -9.11 -3.29 -24.29
N HIS A 359 -8.36 -3.32 -23.19
CA HIS A 359 -6.95 -3.71 -23.15
C HIS A 359 -6.76 -4.91 -22.22
N ALA A 360 -5.80 -5.77 -22.56
CA ALA A 360 -5.39 -6.85 -21.67
C ALA A 360 -4.62 -6.28 -20.48
N ALA A 361 -4.91 -6.77 -19.27
CA ALA A 361 -4.18 -6.39 -18.08
C ALA A 361 -2.73 -6.91 -18.09
N PRO A 362 -1.78 -6.15 -17.53
CA PRO A 362 -0.45 -6.65 -17.21
C PRO A 362 -0.50 -7.61 -16.00
N ASP A 363 0.57 -8.37 -15.76
CA ASP A 363 0.66 -9.40 -14.70
C ASP A 363 0.49 -8.84 -13.25
N SER A 364 0.43 -7.52 -13.09
CA SER A 364 0.20 -6.86 -11.79
C SER A 364 -1.28 -6.55 -11.57
N VAL A 365 -1.77 -6.87 -10.37
CA VAL A 365 -3.19 -6.77 -9.99
C VAL A 365 -3.77 -5.37 -10.24
N CYS A 366 -3.01 -4.31 -9.95
CA CYS A 366 -3.51 -2.93 -10.05
C CYS A 366 -2.88 -2.10 -11.17
N ALA A 367 -1.96 -2.67 -11.96
CA ALA A 367 -1.24 -1.90 -12.96
C ALA A 367 -2.05 -1.75 -14.26
N ILE A 368 -1.78 -0.64 -14.95
CA ILE A 368 -2.39 -0.27 -16.23
C ILE A 368 -1.31 -0.34 -17.33
N PRO A 369 -1.64 -0.78 -18.56
CA PRO A 369 -0.70 -0.79 -19.67
C PRO A 369 -0.13 0.60 -19.97
N ALA A 370 1.17 0.65 -20.30
CA ALA A 370 1.79 1.87 -20.82
C ALA A 370 1.19 2.22 -22.20
N GLY A 371 1.10 3.53 -22.50
CA GLY A 371 0.63 4.05 -23.79
C GLY A 371 -0.80 4.59 -23.80
N ILE A 372 -1.52 4.53 -22.68
CA ILE A 372 -2.80 5.24 -22.54
C ILE A 372 -2.50 6.72 -22.27
N VAL A 373 -2.95 7.59 -23.18
CA VAL A 373 -2.71 9.04 -23.11
C VAL A 373 -3.94 9.75 -22.56
N GLY A 374 -3.73 10.86 -21.85
CA GLY A 374 -4.81 11.71 -21.37
C GLY A 374 -5.65 11.10 -20.25
N VAL A 375 -5.04 10.25 -19.41
CA VAL A 375 -5.70 9.63 -18.26
C VAL A 375 -6.14 10.73 -17.28
N ARG A 376 -7.45 10.91 -17.14
CA ARG A 376 -8.04 11.84 -16.17
C ARG A 376 -8.15 11.21 -14.79
N ALA A 377 -8.58 9.95 -14.79
CA ALA A 377 -8.83 9.20 -13.59
C ALA A 377 -8.73 7.69 -13.82
N VAL A 378 -8.47 6.98 -12.73
CA VAL A 378 -8.44 5.52 -12.67
C VAL A 378 -9.47 5.04 -11.66
N VAL A 379 -10.25 4.02 -12.01
CA VAL A 379 -11.18 3.34 -11.11
C VAL A 379 -10.65 1.96 -10.78
N LEU A 380 -10.52 1.65 -9.49
CA LEU A 380 -10.05 0.37 -8.97
C LEU A 380 -11.10 -0.27 -8.05
N GLY A 381 -11.29 -1.58 -8.16
CA GLY A 381 -12.13 -2.34 -7.22
C GLY A 381 -11.44 -2.67 -5.89
N ARG A 382 -10.11 -2.51 -5.82
CA ARG A 382 -9.28 -2.88 -4.66
C ARG A 382 -8.09 -1.94 -4.51
N THR A 383 -7.64 -1.72 -3.27
CA THR A 383 -6.48 -0.87 -3.00
C THR A 383 -5.15 -1.59 -3.30
N PRO A 384 -4.20 -0.92 -4.00
CA PRO A 384 -2.90 -1.50 -4.30
C PRO A 384 -2.10 -1.88 -3.04
N ARG A 385 -1.59 -3.12 -3.01
CA ARG A 385 -0.76 -3.63 -1.91
C ARG A 385 0.74 -3.47 -2.20
N PRO A 386 1.59 -3.17 -1.19
CA PRO A 386 1.27 -2.88 0.22
C PRO A 386 0.51 -1.56 0.41
N LEU A 387 -0.28 -1.46 1.50
CA LEU A 387 -1.06 -0.28 1.89
C LEU A 387 -0.16 0.82 2.47
N ARG A 388 0.72 1.35 1.63
CA ARG A 388 1.57 2.51 1.91
C ARG A 388 1.55 3.45 0.71
N THR A 389 1.41 4.74 0.96
CA THR A 389 1.48 5.79 -0.06
C THR A 389 2.90 5.98 -0.57
N ASN A 390 3.92 5.68 0.24
CA ASN A 390 5.32 5.69 -0.17
C ASN A 390 6.02 4.39 0.26
N TRP A 391 6.69 3.74 -0.69
CA TRP A 391 7.45 2.51 -0.48
C TRP A 391 8.89 2.71 -0.96
N PHE A 392 9.82 2.94 -0.02
CA PHE A 392 11.24 3.19 -0.32
C PHE A 392 11.49 4.30 -1.36
N GLY A 393 10.70 5.37 -1.32
CA GLY A 393 10.83 6.52 -2.24
C GLY A 393 9.99 6.40 -3.51
N ALA A 394 9.32 5.26 -3.75
CA ALA A 394 8.36 5.10 -4.83
C ALA A 394 6.93 5.42 -4.34
N PRO A 395 6.26 6.45 -4.88
CA PRO A 395 4.87 6.72 -4.56
C PRO A 395 3.96 5.59 -5.05
N TRP A 396 2.84 5.39 -4.38
CA TRP A 396 1.93 4.29 -4.68
C TRP A 396 1.27 4.38 -6.05
N LEU A 397 1.10 5.61 -6.56
CA LEU A 397 0.54 5.89 -7.87
C LEU A 397 1.36 5.26 -9.01
N ASP A 398 2.69 5.21 -8.87
CA ASP A 398 3.59 4.60 -9.86
C ASP A 398 3.35 3.09 -10.03
N ARG A 399 2.73 2.44 -9.03
CA ARG A 399 2.33 1.02 -9.12
C ARG A 399 1.08 0.81 -9.96
N ILE A 400 0.25 1.84 -10.11
CA ILE A 400 -0.92 1.83 -10.98
C ILE A 400 -0.46 2.14 -12.40
N ALA A 401 0.19 3.29 -12.59
CA ALA A 401 0.82 3.67 -13.84
C ALA A 401 2.00 4.61 -13.53
N PRO A 402 3.14 4.45 -14.22
CA PRO A 402 4.24 5.42 -14.13
C PRO A 402 3.74 6.84 -14.45
N ASP A 403 4.19 7.83 -13.66
CA ASP A 403 3.83 9.24 -13.82
C ASP A 403 2.32 9.55 -13.67
N MET A 404 1.57 8.68 -12.99
CA MET A 404 0.14 8.89 -12.74
C MET A 404 -0.08 10.15 -11.90
N ALA A 405 -0.72 11.15 -12.52
CA ALA A 405 -1.03 12.44 -11.90
C ALA A 405 -2.53 12.69 -11.70
N GLY A 406 -3.39 11.80 -12.22
CA GLY A 406 -4.84 11.95 -12.16
C GLY A 406 -5.48 11.47 -10.86
N ASP A 407 -6.81 11.52 -10.84
CA ASP A 407 -7.58 11.05 -9.69
C ASP A 407 -7.64 9.52 -9.67
N VAL A 408 -7.74 8.91 -8.49
CA VAL A 408 -7.95 7.47 -8.33
C VAL A 408 -9.18 7.24 -7.46
N LEU A 409 -10.19 6.57 -7.99
CA LEU A 409 -11.39 6.19 -7.25
C LEU A 409 -11.33 4.72 -6.88
N ILE A 410 -11.48 4.45 -5.59
CA ILE A 410 -11.42 3.11 -5.02
C ILE A 410 -12.67 2.87 -4.19
N MET A 411 -13.29 1.71 -4.36
CA MET A 411 -14.33 1.23 -3.45
C MET A 411 -14.01 -0.23 -3.12
N GLU A 412 -13.66 -0.50 -1.87
CA GLU A 412 -13.50 -1.88 -1.39
C GLU A 412 -14.85 -2.43 -0.92
N ARG A 413 -15.07 -3.73 -1.09
CA ARG A 413 -16.32 -4.40 -0.71
C ARG A 413 -16.04 -5.75 -0.05
#